data_AF-A0A1Q7AUG4-F1
#
_entry.id   AF-A0A1Q7AUG4-F1
#
_cell.length_a   1.000
_cell.length_b   1.000
_cell.length_c   1.000
_cell.angle_alpha   90.00
_cell.angle_beta   90.00
_cell.angle_gamma   90.00
#
_symmetry.space_group_name_H-M   'P 1'
#
loop_
_entity.id
_entity.type
_entity.pdbx_description
1 polymer ?
#
loop_
_entity_poly.entity_id
_entity_poly.type
_entity_poly.pdbx_seq_one_letter_code
_entity_poly.pdbx_strand_id
1 'polypeptide(L)'
;MKTAQQLVTLAQQSTSSGLASSARSTSLKLLCDQLEHTQVNLAQLEGEIDTLLASDKEAKGLQSVPEFGHKTVAVLRAELGDVKRFHRADQVVAYAGLDIEVKESGKWKGQAKLSKRGSGRLRRILYMAVVRCIGLKDSAFGAYYHRLVARGMKGREAMMAVMRKMLTVAYRLLRTEEMYDPTKVCAGAVLQPPAVEAQHLHTPSSAKLVVIGA
;
A
#
# COMPACT_ATOMS: atom_id res chain seq x y z
N MET A 1 23.99 1.90 -26.48
CA MET A 1 25.44 2.16 -26.60
C MET A 1 25.93 3.34 -25.75
N LYS A 2 25.26 4.50 -25.70
CA LYS A 2 25.72 5.68 -24.92
C LYS A 2 25.90 5.41 -23.41
N THR A 3 24.98 4.66 -22.78
CA THR A 3 25.02 4.39 -21.32
C THR A 3 26.22 3.54 -20.90
N ALA A 4 26.59 2.52 -21.69
CA ALA A 4 27.73 1.67 -21.40
C ALA A 4 29.05 2.45 -21.46
N GLN A 5 29.20 3.33 -22.46
CA GLN A 5 30.36 4.21 -22.58
C GLN A 5 30.44 5.20 -21.40
N GLN A 6 29.31 5.78 -21.00
CA GLN A 6 29.24 6.66 -19.82
C GLN A 6 29.66 5.97 -18.53
N LEU A 7 29.25 4.71 -18.31
CA LEU A 7 29.66 3.94 -17.13
C LEU A 7 31.17 3.66 -17.10
N VAL A 8 31.77 3.37 -18.26
CA VAL A 8 33.23 3.17 -18.37
C VAL A 8 33.98 4.47 -18.07
N THR A 9 33.55 5.60 -18.63
CA THR A 9 34.16 6.91 -18.36
C THR A 9 34.06 7.29 -16.87
N LEU A 10 32.91 7.06 -16.23
CA LEU A 10 32.73 7.31 -14.81
C LEU A 10 33.59 6.37 -13.93
N ALA A 11 33.74 5.11 -14.34
CA ALA A 11 34.59 4.16 -13.61
C ALA A 11 36.07 4.58 -13.63
N GLN A 12 36.55 5.16 -14.73
CA GLN A 12 37.93 5.68 -14.85
C GLN A 12 38.20 6.87 -13.90
N GLN A 13 37.16 7.62 -13.53
CA GLN A 13 37.25 8.76 -12.62
C GLN A 13 36.88 8.40 -11.17
N SER A 14 36.75 7.10 -10.86
CA SER A 14 36.33 6.64 -9.53
C SER A 14 37.39 6.84 -8.46
N THR A 15 36.97 7.27 -7.26
CA THR A 15 37.83 7.43 -6.07
C THR A 15 38.12 6.12 -5.33
N SER A 16 37.79 4.97 -5.92
CA SER A 16 38.02 3.65 -5.33
C SER A 16 39.50 3.40 -5.06
N SER A 17 39.82 2.99 -3.84
CA SER A 17 41.20 2.67 -3.42
C SER A 17 41.83 1.45 -4.12
N GLY A 18 41.07 0.70 -4.93
CA GLY A 18 41.55 -0.51 -5.63
C GLY A 18 41.85 -1.72 -4.74
N LEU A 19 41.91 -1.55 -3.41
CA LEU A 19 42.27 -2.60 -2.45
C LEU A 19 41.35 -3.83 -2.50
N ALA A 20 41.89 -5.04 -2.61
CA ALA A 20 41.08 -6.26 -2.69
C ALA A 20 40.00 -6.22 -3.80
N SER A 21 40.29 -5.55 -4.92
CA SER A 21 39.39 -5.44 -6.07
C SER A 21 38.88 -6.79 -6.57
N SER A 22 39.76 -7.80 -6.60
CA SER A 22 39.40 -9.18 -6.97
C SER A 22 38.38 -9.79 -6.00
N ALA A 23 38.63 -9.73 -4.69
CA ALA A 23 37.70 -10.25 -3.68
C ALA A 23 36.34 -9.53 -3.73
N ARG A 24 36.35 -8.19 -3.84
CA ARG A 24 35.14 -7.37 -3.98
C ARG A 24 34.36 -7.72 -5.26
N SER A 25 35.06 -7.94 -6.37
CA SER A 25 34.43 -8.34 -7.63
C SER A 25 33.76 -9.71 -7.51
N THR A 26 34.39 -10.67 -6.83
CA THR A 26 33.79 -11.98 -6.57
C THR A 26 32.55 -11.87 -5.69
N SER A 27 32.61 -11.08 -4.60
CA SER A 27 31.44 -10.83 -3.76
C SER A 27 30.29 -10.16 -4.52
N LEU A 28 30.60 -9.17 -5.37
CA LEU A 28 29.59 -8.49 -6.19
C LEU A 28 28.94 -9.46 -7.18
N LYS A 29 29.73 -10.29 -7.86
CA LYS A 29 29.18 -11.33 -8.76
C LYS A 29 28.22 -12.26 -8.03
N LEU A 30 28.63 -12.78 -6.87
CA LEU A 30 27.78 -13.65 -6.05
C LEU A 30 26.46 -12.96 -5.65
N LEU A 31 26.51 -11.68 -5.24
CA LEU A 31 25.31 -10.92 -4.88
C LEU A 31 24.40 -10.66 -6.09
N CYS A 32 24.98 -10.39 -7.26
CA CYS A 32 24.23 -10.27 -8.51
C CYS A 32 23.53 -11.59 -8.85
N ASP A 33 24.24 -12.72 -8.80
CA ASP A 33 23.67 -14.04 -9.07
C ASP A 33 22.52 -14.36 -8.09
N GLN A 34 22.69 -14.04 -6.80
CA GLN A 34 21.64 -14.21 -5.80
C GLN A 34 20.42 -13.32 -6.06
N LEU A 35 20.64 -12.08 -6.51
CA LEU A 35 19.57 -11.14 -6.85
C LEU A 35 18.78 -11.65 -8.06
N GLU A 36 19.47 -12.07 -9.12
CA GLU A 36 18.84 -12.62 -10.33
C GLU A 36 18.03 -13.88 -10.00
N HIS A 37 18.61 -14.81 -9.25
CA HIS A 37 17.91 -16.03 -8.82
C HIS A 37 16.67 -15.71 -7.96
N THR A 38 16.77 -14.74 -7.05
CA THR A 38 15.64 -14.32 -6.22
C THR A 38 14.54 -13.65 -7.05
N GLN A 39 14.89 -12.90 -8.09
CA GLN A 39 13.92 -12.29 -9.01
C GLN A 39 13.16 -13.36 -9.81
N VAL A 40 13.85 -14.40 -10.29
CA VAL A 40 13.20 -15.53 -10.97
C VAL A 40 12.22 -16.23 -10.03
N ASN A 41 12.64 -16.54 -8.81
CA ASN A 41 11.77 -17.17 -7.80
C ASN A 41 10.55 -16.29 -7.47
N LEU A 42 10.76 -14.97 -7.36
CA LEU A 42 9.66 -14.04 -7.11
C LEU A 42 8.65 -14.06 -8.24
N ALA A 43 9.09 -14.00 -9.50
CA ALA A 43 8.20 -14.05 -10.66
C ALA A 43 7.42 -15.37 -10.74
N GLN A 44 8.07 -16.49 -10.42
CA GLN A 44 7.40 -17.79 -10.34
C GLN A 44 6.29 -17.79 -9.27
N LEU A 45 6.62 -17.35 -8.05
CA LEU A 45 5.65 -17.28 -6.95
C LEU A 45 4.50 -16.31 -7.25
N GLU A 46 4.77 -15.19 -7.92
CA GLU A 46 3.72 -14.26 -8.36
C GLU A 46 2.76 -14.95 -9.34
N GLY A 47 3.28 -15.71 -10.32
CA GLY A 47 2.44 -16.48 -11.24
C GLY A 47 1.64 -17.61 -10.58
N GLU A 48 2.20 -18.27 -9.56
CA GLU A 48 1.47 -19.26 -8.76
C GLU A 48 0.32 -18.61 -7.97
N ILE A 49 0.55 -17.44 -7.38
CA ILE A 49 -0.48 -16.66 -6.68
C ILE A 49 -1.59 -16.23 -7.65
N ASP A 50 -1.23 -15.73 -8.84
CA ASP A 50 -2.18 -15.36 -9.89
C ASP A 50 -3.10 -16.54 -10.25
N THR A 51 -2.50 -17.72 -10.45
CA THR A 51 -3.23 -18.96 -10.79
C THR A 51 -4.19 -19.37 -9.69
N LEU A 52 -3.73 -19.35 -8.44
CA LEU A 52 -4.57 -19.69 -7.28
C LEU A 52 -5.75 -18.71 -7.15
N LEU A 53 -5.49 -17.41 -7.26
CA LEU A 53 -6.52 -16.38 -7.17
C LEU A 53 -7.51 -16.42 -8.34
N ALA A 54 -7.08 -16.81 -9.54
CA ALA A 54 -7.98 -16.98 -10.69
C ALA A 54 -8.95 -18.16 -10.48
N SER A 55 -8.49 -19.23 -9.81
CA SER A 55 -9.31 -20.41 -9.50
C SER A 55 -10.26 -20.20 -8.31
N ASP A 56 -10.00 -19.20 -7.46
CA ASP A 56 -10.75 -18.93 -6.25
C ASP A 56 -12.00 -18.09 -6.52
N LYS A 57 -13.18 -18.73 -6.42
CA LYS A 57 -14.47 -18.06 -6.64
C LYS A 57 -14.76 -16.99 -5.58
N GLU A 58 -14.40 -17.23 -4.32
CA GLU A 58 -14.67 -16.31 -3.20
C GLU A 58 -13.83 -15.03 -3.34
N ALA A 59 -12.65 -15.12 -3.98
CA ALA A 59 -11.76 -13.98 -4.20
C ALA A 59 -12.26 -13.00 -5.28
N LYS A 60 -13.22 -13.37 -6.14
CA LYS A 60 -13.70 -12.53 -7.26
C LYS A 60 -14.26 -11.19 -6.79
N GLY A 61 -15.07 -11.20 -5.74
CA GLY A 61 -15.60 -9.97 -5.14
C GLY A 61 -14.46 -9.06 -4.67
N LEU A 62 -13.40 -9.64 -4.10
CA LEU A 62 -12.25 -8.88 -3.62
C LEU A 62 -11.38 -8.32 -4.76
N GLN A 63 -11.24 -9.05 -5.86
CA GLN A 63 -10.53 -8.61 -7.08
C GLN A 63 -11.25 -7.45 -7.79
N SER A 64 -12.57 -7.35 -7.62
CA SER A 64 -13.36 -6.26 -8.23
C SER A 64 -13.15 -4.90 -7.58
N VAL A 65 -12.46 -4.82 -6.44
CA VAL A 65 -12.13 -3.57 -5.75
C VAL A 65 -10.94 -2.90 -6.47
N PRO A 66 -11.12 -1.77 -7.17
CA PRO A 66 -10.04 -1.14 -7.97
C PRO A 66 -8.82 -0.76 -7.13
N GLU A 67 -9.04 -0.45 -5.86
CA GLU A 67 -7.98 -0.05 -4.95
C GLU A 67 -7.16 -1.22 -4.40
N PHE A 68 -7.65 -2.45 -4.50
CA PHE A 68 -6.93 -3.63 -4.06
C PHE A 68 -6.06 -4.16 -5.22
N GLY A 69 -4.75 -4.03 -5.07
CA GLY A 69 -3.80 -4.66 -5.97
C GLY A 69 -3.76 -6.18 -5.77
N HIS A 70 -3.16 -6.89 -6.72
CA HIS A 70 -3.09 -8.35 -6.70
C HIS A 70 -2.52 -8.92 -5.37
N LYS A 71 -1.39 -8.36 -4.90
CA LYS A 71 -0.79 -8.72 -3.60
C LYS A 71 -1.71 -8.41 -2.42
N THR A 72 -2.51 -7.36 -2.49
CA THR A 72 -3.50 -7.01 -1.45
C THR A 72 -4.58 -8.06 -1.35
N VAL A 73 -5.14 -8.47 -2.49
CA VAL A 73 -6.14 -9.54 -2.58
C VAL A 73 -5.56 -10.85 -2.04
N ALA A 74 -4.36 -11.23 -2.48
CA ALA A 74 -3.71 -12.47 -2.07
C ALA A 74 -3.49 -12.53 -0.55
N VAL A 75 -2.94 -11.46 0.04
CA VAL A 75 -2.70 -11.40 1.50
C VAL A 75 -4.00 -11.40 2.28
N LEU A 76 -5.01 -10.62 1.86
CA LEU A 76 -6.31 -10.62 2.51
C LEU A 76 -6.95 -12.00 2.49
N ARG A 77 -6.92 -12.67 1.33
CA ARG A 77 -7.50 -14.01 1.17
C ARG A 77 -6.76 -15.05 2.01
N ALA A 78 -5.42 -15.06 1.97
CA ALA A 78 -4.60 -16.02 2.70
C ALA A 78 -4.70 -15.85 4.22
N GLU A 79 -4.71 -14.61 4.71
CA GLU A 79 -4.74 -14.34 6.17
C GLU A 79 -6.15 -14.49 6.76
N LEU A 80 -7.19 -14.13 6.01
CA LEU A 80 -8.56 -14.30 6.46
C LEU A 80 -9.04 -15.76 6.36
N GLY A 81 -8.52 -16.53 5.40
CA GLY A 81 -8.93 -17.91 5.17
C GLY A 81 -10.44 -18.02 4.98
N ASP A 82 -11.06 -19.05 5.54
CA ASP A 82 -12.52 -19.16 5.58
C ASP A 82 -13.13 -18.08 6.49
N VAL A 83 -13.80 -17.11 5.88
CA VAL A 83 -14.44 -16.00 6.59
C VAL A 83 -15.70 -16.41 7.33
N LYS A 84 -16.28 -17.59 7.07
CA LYS A 84 -17.49 -18.09 7.74
C LYS A 84 -17.24 -18.35 9.23
N ARG A 85 -15.97 -18.53 9.64
CA ARG A 85 -15.57 -18.61 11.06
C ARG A 85 -15.85 -17.33 11.85
N PHE A 86 -16.02 -16.20 11.16
CA PHE A 86 -16.35 -14.92 11.78
C PHE A 86 -17.85 -14.65 11.62
N HIS A 87 -18.54 -14.47 12.74
CA HIS A 87 -19.97 -14.12 12.74
C HIS A 87 -20.20 -12.64 12.45
N ARG A 88 -19.27 -11.78 12.89
CA ARG A 88 -19.37 -10.31 12.82
C ARG A 88 -18.10 -9.69 12.27
N ALA A 89 -18.23 -8.57 11.54
CA ALA A 89 -17.08 -7.82 11.02
C ALA A 89 -16.13 -7.33 12.12
N ASP A 90 -16.67 -7.01 13.31
CA ASP A 90 -15.89 -6.59 14.48
C ASP A 90 -14.86 -7.66 14.90
N GLN A 91 -15.19 -8.95 14.74
CA GLN A 91 -14.28 -10.05 15.04
C GLN A 91 -13.11 -10.09 14.07
N VAL A 92 -13.34 -9.73 12.80
CA VAL A 92 -12.27 -9.63 11.79
C VAL A 92 -11.36 -8.45 12.08
N VAL A 93 -11.92 -7.32 12.51
CA VAL A 93 -11.15 -6.14 12.93
C VAL A 93 -10.26 -6.45 14.13
N ALA A 94 -10.80 -7.16 15.13
CA ALA A 94 -10.02 -7.64 16.28
C ALA A 94 -8.96 -8.67 15.86
N TYR A 95 -9.30 -9.59 14.95
CA TYR A 95 -8.36 -10.58 14.41
C TYR A 95 -7.19 -9.95 13.66
N ALA A 96 -7.42 -8.85 12.93
CA ALA A 96 -6.36 -8.07 12.31
C ALA A 96 -5.56 -7.20 13.31
N GLY A 97 -6.02 -7.12 14.56
CA GLY A 97 -5.46 -6.26 15.61
C GLY A 97 -5.63 -4.78 15.27
N LEU A 98 -6.72 -4.44 14.59
CA LEU A 98 -7.09 -3.07 14.22
C LEU A 98 -8.01 -2.42 15.24
N ASP A 99 -8.43 -3.12 16.29
CA ASP A 99 -9.19 -2.65 17.44
C ASP A 99 -8.37 -1.71 18.35
N ILE A 100 -9.06 -0.81 19.05
CA ILE A 100 -8.44 0.06 20.05
C ILE A 100 -8.57 -0.63 21.39
N GLU A 101 -7.45 -0.75 22.09
CA GLU A 101 -7.36 -1.34 23.40
C GLU A 101 -6.70 -0.37 24.39
N VAL A 102 -7.21 -0.35 25.61
CA VAL A 102 -6.58 0.33 26.75
C VAL A 102 -5.91 -0.75 27.59
N LYS A 103 -4.59 -0.67 27.75
CA LYS A 103 -3.88 -1.54 28.69
C LYS A 103 -3.97 -0.95 30.09
N GLU A 104 -4.59 -1.70 30.99
CA GLU A 104 -4.69 -1.33 32.40
C GLU A 104 -4.06 -2.44 33.24
N SER A 105 -3.17 -2.08 34.15
CA SER A 105 -2.82 -2.91 35.31
C SER A 105 -3.40 -2.21 36.53
N GLY A 106 -3.75 -2.92 37.61
CA GLY A 106 -4.53 -2.34 38.72
C GLY A 106 -3.99 -1.03 39.33
N LYS A 107 -2.74 -0.63 39.04
CA LYS A 107 -2.12 0.64 39.46
C LYS A 107 -1.86 1.64 38.31
N TRP A 108 -2.06 1.25 37.05
CA TRP A 108 -1.73 2.05 35.87
C TRP A 108 -2.79 1.93 34.78
N LYS A 109 -3.31 3.08 34.34
CA LYS A 109 -4.21 3.19 33.19
C LYS A 109 -3.46 3.78 32.00
N GLY A 110 -3.26 2.97 30.98
CA GLY A 110 -2.58 3.37 29.75
C GLY A 110 -3.44 4.22 28.83
N GLN A 111 -2.80 4.75 27.78
CA GLN A 111 -3.50 5.39 26.67
C GLN A 111 -4.13 4.33 25.76
N ALA A 112 -5.27 4.68 25.17
CA ALA A 112 -5.93 3.90 24.13
C ALA A 112 -5.00 3.78 22.91
N LYS A 113 -4.59 2.57 22.56
CA LYS A 113 -3.67 2.27 21.46
C LYS A 113 -4.23 1.14 20.60
N LEU A 114 -3.75 1.03 19.38
CA LEU A 114 -4.03 -0.12 18.53
C LEU A 114 -3.57 -1.40 19.23
N SER A 115 -4.42 -2.43 19.33
CA SER A 115 -4.08 -3.66 20.07
C SER A 115 -2.83 -4.35 19.51
N LYS A 116 -2.70 -4.41 18.18
CA LYS A 116 -1.60 -5.06 17.44
C LYS A 116 -1.45 -6.57 17.70
N ARG A 117 -2.37 -7.21 18.43
CA ARG A 117 -2.38 -8.67 18.69
C ARG A 117 -2.57 -9.53 17.43
N GLY A 118 -3.22 -8.98 16.41
CA GLY A 118 -3.48 -9.65 15.15
C GLY A 118 -2.31 -9.63 14.14
N SER A 119 -2.57 -10.09 12.91
CA SER A 119 -1.57 -10.17 11.84
C SER A 119 -0.96 -8.81 11.48
N GLY A 120 0.37 -8.70 11.61
CA GLY A 120 1.13 -7.54 11.14
C GLY A 120 1.12 -7.39 9.62
N ARG A 121 0.96 -8.50 8.88
CA ARG A 121 0.89 -8.53 7.42
C ARG A 121 -0.42 -7.91 6.93
N LEU A 122 -1.56 -8.29 7.53
CA LEU A 122 -2.86 -7.66 7.27
C LEU A 122 -2.82 -6.15 7.49
N ARG A 123 -2.28 -5.71 8.63
CA ARG A 123 -2.16 -4.26 8.90
C ARG A 123 -1.28 -3.55 7.88
N ARG A 124 -0.14 -4.13 7.51
CA ARG A 124 0.78 -3.53 6.53
C ARG A 124 0.12 -3.41 5.16
N ILE A 125 -0.53 -4.46 4.68
CA ILE A 125 -1.12 -4.45 3.33
C ILE A 125 -2.32 -3.50 3.25
N LEU A 126 -3.15 -3.44 4.30
CA LEU A 126 -4.25 -2.48 4.40
C LEU A 126 -3.72 -1.05 4.44
N TYR A 127 -2.63 -0.78 5.17
CA TYR A 127 -2.03 0.54 5.22
C TYR A 127 -1.51 0.97 3.83
N MET A 128 -0.81 0.09 3.11
CA MET A 128 -0.37 0.34 1.74
C MET A 128 -1.56 0.59 0.79
N ALA A 129 -2.64 -0.18 0.93
CA ALA A 129 -3.87 0.02 0.16
C ALA A 129 -4.47 1.40 0.43
N VAL A 130 -4.56 1.84 1.69
CA VAL A 130 -5.05 3.18 2.06
C VAL A 130 -4.18 4.28 1.46
N VAL A 131 -2.84 4.17 1.56
CA VAL A 131 -1.92 5.16 0.97
C VAL A 131 -2.16 5.30 -0.53
N ARG A 132 -2.35 4.17 -1.24
CA ARG A 132 -2.69 4.18 -2.67
C ARG A 132 -4.03 4.88 -2.94
N CYS A 133 -5.07 4.57 -2.16
CA CYS A 133 -6.42 5.15 -2.34
C CYS A 133 -6.42 6.66 -2.21
N ILE A 134 -5.67 7.21 -1.26
CA ILE A 134 -5.61 8.65 -1.01
C ILE A 134 -5.00 9.40 -2.21
N GLY A 135 -4.13 8.75 -2.98
CA GLY A 135 -3.56 9.32 -4.21
C GLY A 135 -4.48 9.23 -5.44
N LEU A 136 -5.56 8.45 -5.37
CA LEU A 136 -6.48 8.23 -6.49
C LEU A 136 -7.70 9.17 -6.37
N LYS A 137 -7.99 9.93 -7.44
CA LYS A 137 -9.10 10.90 -7.47
C LYS A 137 -10.47 10.25 -7.31
N ASP A 138 -10.67 9.07 -7.91
CA ASP A 138 -11.97 8.38 -7.96
C ASP A 138 -12.12 7.27 -6.93
N SER A 139 -11.27 7.24 -5.89
CA SER A 139 -11.37 6.22 -4.84
C SER A 139 -12.46 6.56 -3.83
N ALA A 140 -13.42 5.64 -3.64
CA ALA A 140 -14.43 5.78 -2.60
C ALA A 140 -13.82 5.78 -1.18
N PHE A 141 -12.74 5.00 -0.97
CA PHE A 141 -11.99 5.00 0.28
C PHE A 141 -11.16 6.27 0.47
N GLY A 142 -10.60 6.83 -0.62
CA GLY A 142 -9.92 8.12 -0.61
C GLY A 142 -10.88 9.26 -0.21
N ALA A 143 -12.06 9.31 -0.83
CA ALA A 143 -13.12 10.26 -0.47
C ALA A 143 -13.54 10.11 1.01
N TYR A 144 -13.66 8.87 1.50
CA TYR A 144 -13.92 8.61 2.92
C TYR A 144 -12.84 9.20 3.84
N TYR A 145 -11.56 9.00 3.49
CA TYR A 145 -10.43 9.55 4.24
C TYR A 145 -10.49 11.08 4.29
N HIS A 146 -10.63 11.75 3.14
CA HIS A 146 -10.65 13.22 3.07
C HIS A 146 -11.81 13.80 3.88
N ARG A 147 -12.99 13.15 3.87
CA ARG A 147 -14.13 13.55 4.68
C ARG A 147 -13.85 13.47 6.18
N LEU A 148 -13.15 12.45 6.65
CA LEU A 148 -12.78 12.33 8.06
C LEU A 148 -11.82 13.44 8.48
N VAL A 149 -10.81 13.72 7.65
CA VAL A 149 -9.84 14.79 7.89
C VAL A 149 -10.53 16.16 7.88
N ALA A 150 -11.44 16.41 6.94
CA ALA A 150 -12.22 17.65 6.87
C ALA A 150 -13.11 17.88 8.11
N ARG A 151 -13.52 16.81 8.80
CA ARG A 151 -14.24 16.87 10.08
C ARG A 151 -13.32 17.11 11.29
N GLY A 152 -12.03 17.35 11.08
CA GLY A 152 -11.05 17.60 12.13
C GLY A 152 -10.37 16.35 12.68
N MET A 153 -10.59 15.17 12.09
CA MET A 153 -9.88 13.96 12.52
C MET A 153 -8.41 14.01 12.11
N LYS A 154 -7.51 13.59 13.00
CA LYS A 154 -6.07 13.53 12.69
C LYS A 154 -5.82 12.53 11.55
N GLY A 155 -4.92 12.85 10.62
CA GLY A 155 -4.65 12.01 9.44
C GLY A 155 -4.33 10.55 9.77
N ARG A 156 -3.56 10.28 10.84
CA ARG A 156 -3.28 8.90 11.29
C ARG A 156 -4.54 8.15 11.76
N GLU A 157 -5.44 8.83 12.45
CA GLU A 157 -6.70 8.25 12.93
C GLU A 157 -7.65 7.98 11.76
N ALA A 158 -7.71 8.90 10.80
CA ALA A 158 -8.47 8.73 9.57
C ALA A 158 -7.95 7.54 8.75
N MET A 159 -6.63 7.35 8.63
CA MET A 159 -6.05 6.16 7.98
C MET A 159 -6.50 4.86 8.67
N MET A 160 -6.46 4.80 10.00
CA MET A 160 -6.93 3.61 10.74
C MET A 160 -8.42 3.35 10.54
N ALA A 161 -9.24 4.39 10.50
CA ALA A 161 -10.67 4.27 10.22
C ALA A 161 -10.93 3.71 8.81
N VAL A 162 -10.16 4.15 7.81
CA VAL A 162 -10.26 3.63 6.45
C VAL A 162 -9.78 2.18 6.38
N MET A 163 -8.68 1.81 7.05
CA MET A 163 -8.22 0.41 7.11
C MET A 163 -9.30 -0.52 7.70
N ARG A 164 -9.98 -0.10 8.78
CA ARG A 164 -11.11 -0.85 9.36
C ARG A 164 -12.27 -0.99 8.39
N LYS A 165 -12.60 0.09 7.66
CA LYS A 165 -13.66 0.09 6.64
C LYS A 165 -13.31 -0.85 5.50
N MET A 166 -12.08 -0.79 4.96
CA MET A 166 -11.58 -1.70 3.93
C MET A 166 -11.66 -3.16 4.36
N LEU A 167 -11.22 -3.48 5.57
CA LEU A 167 -11.27 -4.85 6.10
C LEU A 167 -12.71 -5.35 6.26
N THR A 168 -13.62 -4.47 6.69
CA THR A 168 -15.05 -4.79 6.80
C THR A 168 -15.68 -5.05 5.43
N VAL A 169 -15.30 -4.26 4.41
CA VAL A 169 -15.75 -4.46 3.03
C VAL A 169 -15.18 -5.78 2.48
N ALA A 170 -13.88 -6.04 2.66
CA ALA A 170 -13.25 -7.29 2.25
C ALA A 170 -13.93 -8.52 2.87
N TYR A 171 -14.21 -8.47 4.17
CA TYR A 171 -14.95 -9.53 4.87
C TYR A 171 -16.35 -9.76 4.27
N ARG A 172 -17.09 -8.68 3.96
CA ARG A 172 -18.42 -8.80 3.35
C ARG A 172 -18.35 -9.42 1.96
N LEU A 173 -17.45 -8.93 1.09
CA LEU A 173 -17.28 -9.44 -0.26
C LEU A 173 -16.90 -10.93 -0.27
N LEU A 174 -16.01 -11.35 0.64
CA LEU A 174 -15.65 -12.76 0.79
C LEU A 174 -16.80 -13.64 1.32
N ARG A 175 -17.75 -13.05 2.06
CA ARG A 175 -18.87 -13.79 2.67
C ARG A 175 -20.10 -13.87 1.76
N THR A 176 -20.38 -12.81 1.00
CA THR A 176 -21.56 -12.72 0.12
C THR A 176 -21.26 -13.08 -1.33
N GLU A 177 -19.98 -13.16 -1.72
CA GLU A 177 -19.54 -13.37 -3.10
C GLU A 177 -20.07 -12.32 -4.09
N GLU A 178 -20.55 -11.18 -3.58
CA GLU A 178 -21.01 -10.06 -4.38
C GLU A 178 -19.83 -9.27 -4.97
N MET A 179 -20.08 -8.63 -6.12
CA MET A 179 -19.14 -7.65 -6.67
C MET A 179 -19.11 -6.38 -5.84
N TYR A 180 -17.96 -5.71 -5.85
CA TYR A 180 -17.75 -4.46 -5.15
C TYR A 180 -18.63 -3.33 -5.71
N ASP A 181 -19.29 -2.62 -4.79
CA ASP A 181 -20.08 -1.43 -5.09
C ASP A 181 -19.50 -0.24 -4.31
N PRO A 182 -18.91 0.76 -4.99
CA PRO A 182 -18.29 1.92 -4.34
C PRO A 182 -19.30 2.80 -3.58
N THR A 183 -20.58 2.77 -3.96
CA THR A 183 -21.62 3.60 -3.31
C THR A 183 -21.88 3.18 -1.87
N LYS A 184 -21.71 1.87 -1.57
CA LYS A 184 -21.89 1.29 -0.22
C LYS A 184 -20.75 1.66 0.75
N VAL A 185 -19.60 2.11 0.25
CA VAL A 185 -18.47 2.55 1.09
C VAL A 185 -18.80 3.88 1.76
N CYS A 186 -19.37 4.80 0.99
CA CYS A 186 -19.76 6.14 1.40
C CYS A 186 -21.28 6.34 1.27
N ALA A 187 -22.08 5.61 2.05
CA ALA A 187 -23.50 5.91 2.18
C ALA A 187 -23.66 7.31 2.81
N GLY A 188 -23.85 8.31 1.95
CA GLY A 188 -23.89 9.74 2.29
C GLY A 188 -23.16 10.60 1.25
N ALA A 189 -23.85 10.88 0.15
CA ALA A 189 -23.58 11.86 -0.91
C ALA A 189 -22.38 11.61 -1.87
N VAL A 190 -22.71 11.76 -3.15
CA VAL A 190 -21.96 11.83 -4.42
C VAL A 190 -20.43 11.86 -4.31
N LEU A 191 -19.79 11.04 -5.15
CA LEU A 191 -18.39 11.17 -5.58
C LEU A 191 -18.19 12.53 -6.28
N GLN A 192 -18.15 13.62 -5.52
CA GLN A 192 -17.60 14.87 -6.02
C GLN A 192 -16.20 15.00 -5.43
N PRO A 193 -15.14 15.00 -6.26
CA PRO A 193 -13.83 15.38 -5.78
C PRO A 193 -13.92 16.80 -5.18
N PRO A 194 -13.16 17.11 -4.12
CA PRO A 194 -13.06 18.50 -3.68
C PRO A 194 -12.63 19.34 -4.89
N ALA A 195 -13.37 20.42 -5.16
CA ALA A 195 -12.97 21.42 -6.13
C ALA A 195 -11.61 21.98 -5.67
N VAL A 196 -10.53 21.44 -6.22
CA VAL A 196 -9.25 22.11 -6.16
C VAL A 196 -9.38 23.25 -7.15
N GLU A 197 -9.69 24.43 -6.63
CA GLU A 197 -9.67 25.67 -7.40
C GLU A 197 -8.36 25.75 -8.16
N ALA A 198 -8.47 25.73 -9.48
CA ALA A 198 -7.38 26.05 -10.38
C ALA A 198 -7.09 27.56 -10.24
N GLN A 199 -6.30 27.93 -9.23
CA GLN A 199 -5.72 29.26 -9.14
C GLN A 199 -4.19 29.14 -9.20
N HIS A 200 -3.63 29.87 -10.17
CA HIS A 200 -2.22 30.03 -10.53
C HIS A 200 -1.64 29.03 -11.55
N LEU A 201 -2.21 29.04 -12.75
CA LEU A 201 -1.41 28.92 -13.96
C LEU A 201 -0.58 30.22 -14.10
N HIS A 202 0.65 30.24 -13.57
CA HIS A 202 1.62 31.28 -13.93
C HIS A 202 2.27 30.86 -15.26
N THR A 203 1.85 31.50 -16.34
CA THR A 203 2.50 31.43 -17.66
C THR A 203 3.97 31.83 -17.57
N PRO A 204 4.91 31.16 -18.25
CA PRO A 204 6.27 31.65 -18.36
C PRO A 204 6.29 32.82 -19.35
N SER A 205 6.38 34.04 -18.83
CA SER A 205 6.67 35.23 -19.64
C SER A 205 8.18 35.39 -19.77
N SER A 206 8.62 35.44 -21.02
CA SER A 206 9.96 35.69 -21.52
C SER A 206 10.71 36.84 -20.83
N ALA A 207 11.92 36.60 -20.31
CA ALA A 207 12.97 37.62 -20.20
C ALA A 207 14.38 37.03 -19.91
N LYS A 208 15.23 37.10 -20.95
CA LYS A 208 16.67 37.41 -20.98
C LYS A 208 17.68 36.56 -20.16
N LEU A 209 18.42 35.78 -20.94
CA LEU A 209 19.84 35.45 -20.73
C LEU A 209 20.63 36.68 -20.26
N VAL A 210 21.34 36.57 -19.12
CA VAL A 210 22.50 37.40 -18.80
C VAL A 210 23.66 36.46 -18.56
N VAL A 211 24.60 36.52 -19.50
CA VAL A 211 25.93 35.92 -19.46
C VAL A 211 26.76 36.67 -18.42
N ILE A 212 27.30 36.00 -17.41
CA ILE A 212 28.48 36.48 -16.68
C ILE A 212 29.42 35.30 -16.46
N GLY A 213 30.54 35.33 -17.18
CA GLY A 213 31.72 34.55 -16.86
C GLY A 213 32.64 35.34 -15.93
N ALA A 214 33.29 34.61 -15.03
CA ALA A 214 34.65 34.81 -14.54
C ALA A 214 35.10 33.47 -13.92
#